data_AF-K9ZGG8-F1
#
_entry.id   AF-K9ZGG8-F1
#
_cell.length_a   1.000
_cell.length_b   1.000
_cell.length_c   1.000
_cell.angle_alpha   90.00
_cell.angle_beta   90.00
_cell.angle_gamma   90.00
#
_symmetry.space_group_name_H-M   'P 1'
#
loop_
_entity.id
_entity.type
_entity.pdbx_description
1 polymer ?
#
loop_
_entity_poly.entity_id
_entity_poly.type
_entity_poly.pdbx_seq_one_letter_code
_entity_poly.pdbx_strand_id
1 'polypeptide(L)'
;MVRFLQKRRHIKAVIFIRDLDNQPERKEGIEQARLKHINGIPKLEIVIGAADPKREAWVLNGFIASNQEEEQILEEIKNKLSFHPCIESHRLRATSEKEPERMRNVKVVVEQLTGNDMEREKQCWEDTNLKHLRERGVDTGLTDYIQEVEERLATIILSE
;
A
#
# COMPACT_ATOMS: atom_id res chain seq x y z
N MET A 1 19.77 -11.67 -6.38
CA MET A 1 18.69 -12.65 -6.14
C MET A 1 17.96 -13.05 -7.44
N VAL A 2 17.27 -12.14 -8.15
CA VAL A 2 16.45 -12.51 -9.32
C VAL A 2 17.25 -13.21 -10.43
N ARG A 3 18.42 -12.69 -10.83
CA ARG A 3 19.31 -13.36 -11.80
C ARG A 3 19.68 -14.81 -11.42
N PHE A 4 19.76 -15.11 -10.13
CA PHE A 4 20.04 -16.46 -9.65
C PHE A 4 18.81 -17.37 -9.81
N LEU A 5 17.62 -16.89 -9.43
CA LEU A 5 16.36 -17.62 -9.60
C LEU A 5 16.03 -17.87 -11.08
N GLN A 6 16.39 -16.92 -11.94
CA GLN A 6 16.18 -17.02 -13.39
C GLN A 6 16.92 -18.18 -14.05
N LYS A 7 17.97 -18.73 -13.39
CA LYS A 7 18.67 -19.93 -13.88
C LYS A 7 17.81 -21.19 -13.80
N ARG A 8 16.75 -21.19 -13.00
CA ARG A 8 15.87 -22.36 -12.75
C ARG A 8 14.40 -22.09 -13.01
N ARG A 9 14.01 -20.82 -13.14
CA ARG A 9 12.62 -20.38 -13.33
C ARG A 9 12.57 -19.35 -14.44
N HIS A 10 11.48 -19.32 -15.19
CA HIS A 10 11.21 -18.27 -16.16
C HIS A 10 10.38 -17.17 -15.48
N ILE A 11 11.02 -16.32 -14.68
CA ILE A 11 10.33 -15.21 -14.03
C ILE A 11 10.10 -14.13 -15.08
N LYS A 12 8.84 -13.78 -15.29
CA LYS A 12 8.41 -12.72 -16.22
C LYS A 12 8.26 -11.36 -15.53
N ALA A 13 7.86 -11.36 -14.27
CA ALA A 13 7.65 -10.14 -13.48
C ALA A 13 8.13 -10.27 -12.04
N VAL A 14 8.52 -9.14 -11.45
CA VAL A 14 8.76 -8.97 -10.01
C VAL A 14 7.92 -7.81 -9.51
N ILE A 15 7.18 -8.05 -8.42
CA ILE A 15 6.49 -7.00 -7.67
C ILE A 15 7.44 -6.53 -6.56
N PHE A 16 7.75 -5.25 -6.55
CA PHE A 16 8.63 -4.64 -5.56
C PHE A 16 7.88 -3.58 -4.77
N ILE A 17 7.55 -3.89 -3.52
CA ILE A 17 6.84 -2.99 -2.61
C ILE A 17 7.81 -2.44 -1.57
N ARG A 18 7.77 -1.12 -1.35
CA ARG A 18 8.62 -0.42 -0.40
C ARG A 18 7.85 0.69 0.31
N ASP A 19 7.98 0.74 1.63
CA ASP A 19 7.55 1.90 2.43
C ASP A 19 8.54 3.06 2.22
N LEU A 20 8.00 4.26 2.06
CA LEU A 20 8.80 5.47 1.85
C LEU A 20 9.25 6.11 3.17
N ASP A 21 8.55 5.91 4.29
CA ASP A 21 8.93 6.42 5.62
C ASP A 21 9.29 7.93 5.61
N ASN A 22 8.51 8.75 4.90
CA ASN A 22 8.77 10.19 4.67
C ASN A 22 9.98 10.52 3.77
N GLN A 23 10.49 9.57 2.98
CA GLN A 23 11.57 9.77 2.01
C GLN A 23 11.05 9.57 0.58
N PRO A 24 10.29 10.54 0.02
CA PRO A 24 9.70 10.43 -1.31
C PRO A 24 10.75 10.22 -2.42
N GLU A 25 11.98 10.72 -2.25
CA GLU A 25 13.10 10.54 -3.17
C GLU A 25 13.47 9.06 -3.39
N ARG A 26 13.11 8.17 -2.46
CA ARG A 26 13.29 6.72 -2.66
C ARG A 26 12.51 6.20 -3.87
N LYS A 27 11.33 6.78 -4.16
CA LYS A 27 10.51 6.39 -5.33
C LYS A 27 11.29 6.63 -6.63
N GLU A 28 11.86 7.82 -6.79
CA GLU A 28 12.67 8.19 -7.96
C GLU A 28 13.85 7.23 -8.15
N GLY A 29 14.57 6.91 -7.06
CA GLY A 29 15.68 5.96 -7.10
C GLY A 29 15.26 4.57 -7.60
N ILE A 30 14.10 4.08 -7.21
CA ILE A 30 13.54 2.78 -7.65
C ILE A 30 13.17 2.84 -9.14
N GLU A 31 12.51 3.92 -9.58
CA GLU A 31 12.15 4.12 -10.99
C GLU A 31 13.38 4.19 -11.89
N GLN A 32 14.41 4.92 -11.48
CA GLN A 32 15.69 4.97 -12.19
C GLN A 32 16.37 3.59 -12.26
N ALA A 33 16.30 2.82 -11.18
CA ALA A 33 16.82 1.45 -11.18
C ALA A 33 16.06 0.54 -12.15
N ARG A 34 14.73 0.67 -12.25
CA ARG A 34 13.90 -0.04 -13.24
C ARG A 34 14.29 0.33 -14.67
N LEU A 35 14.42 1.62 -14.98
CA LEU A 35 14.81 2.08 -16.32
C LEU A 35 16.16 1.50 -16.76
N LYS A 36 17.13 1.38 -15.84
CA LYS A 36 18.42 0.73 -16.13
C LYS A 36 18.30 -0.76 -16.45
N HIS A 37 17.21 -1.42 -16.02
CA HIS A 37 16.98 -2.86 -16.22
C HIS A 37 16.04 -3.19 -17.39
N ILE A 38 15.36 -2.20 -17.98
CA ILE A 38 14.32 -2.44 -19.00
C ILE A 38 14.85 -3.18 -20.25
N ASN A 39 16.12 -2.94 -20.60
CA ASN A 39 16.82 -3.57 -21.71
C ASN A 39 17.67 -4.80 -21.29
N GLY A 40 17.50 -5.26 -20.04
CA GLY A 40 18.22 -6.42 -19.51
C GLY A 40 17.75 -7.72 -20.16
N ILE A 41 18.66 -8.72 -20.21
CA ILE A 41 18.35 -10.08 -20.64
C ILE A 41 18.44 -11.03 -19.44
N PRO A 42 17.41 -11.85 -19.17
CA PRO A 42 16.11 -11.86 -19.85
C PRO A 42 15.27 -10.63 -19.48
N LYS A 43 14.31 -10.31 -20.35
CA LYS A 43 13.34 -9.23 -20.11
C LYS A 43 12.55 -9.55 -18.84
N LEU A 44 12.57 -8.62 -17.90
CA LEU A 44 11.91 -8.74 -16.60
C LEU A 44 11.09 -7.49 -16.36
N GLU A 45 9.79 -7.66 -16.16
CA GLU A 45 8.91 -6.57 -15.77
C GLU A 45 9.04 -6.29 -14.27
N ILE A 46 9.11 -5.02 -13.88
CA ILE A 46 9.23 -4.61 -12.48
C ILE A 46 8.06 -3.69 -12.16
N VAL A 47 7.12 -4.23 -11.38
CA VAL A 47 5.94 -3.54 -10.86
C VAL A 47 6.35 -2.88 -9.56
N ILE A 48 6.19 -1.56 -9.45
CA ILE A 48 6.63 -0.80 -8.27
C ILE A 48 5.43 -0.42 -7.41
N GLY A 49 5.49 -0.77 -6.13
CA GLY A 49 4.61 -0.24 -5.09
C GLY A 49 5.41 0.62 -4.12
N ALA A 50 5.14 1.93 -4.08
CA ALA A 50 5.84 2.88 -3.21
C ALA A 50 4.84 3.50 -2.23
N ALA A 51 4.72 2.93 -1.03
CA ALA A 51 3.72 3.35 -0.06
C ALA A 51 4.19 4.56 0.75
N ASP A 52 3.38 5.62 0.83
CA ASP A 52 3.61 6.80 1.69
C ASP A 52 2.51 6.93 2.77
N PRO A 53 2.85 6.96 4.06
CA PRO A 53 4.18 6.70 4.63
C PRO A 53 4.57 5.22 4.61
N LYS A 54 3.57 4.32 4.69
CA LYS A 54 3.74 2.87 4.80
C LYS A 54 2.58 2.13 4.16
N ARG A 55 2.76 0.85 3.83
CA ARG A 55 1.72 -0.01 3.25
C ARG A 55 0.45 -0.12 4.10
N GLU A 56 0.54 0.03 5.43
CA GLU A 56 -0.65 0.03 6.29
C GLU A 56 -1.62 1.17 5.95
N ALA A 57 -1.12 2.27 5.35
CA ALA A 57 -1.98 3.34 4.85
C ALA A 57 -2.90 2.87 3.71
N TRP A 58 -2.46 1.88 2.92
CA TRP A 58 -3.26 1.27 1.85
C TRP A 58 -4.40 0.43 2.42
N VAL A 59 -4.17 -0.25 3.55
CA VAL A 59 -5.22 -0.97 4.29
C VAL A 59 -6.29 0.02 4.75
N LEU A 60 -5.88 1.15 5.33
CA LEU A 60 -6.81 2.20 5.74
C LEU A 60 -7.60 2.81 4.58
N ASN A 61 -6.98 2.99 3.40
CA ASN A 61 -7.70 3.43 2.22
C ASN A 61 -8.84 2.46 1.84
N GLY A 62 -8.59 1.17 2.04
CA GLY A 62 -9.56 0.11 1.86
C GLY A 62 -10.58 -0.07 2.97
N PHE A 63 -10.37 0.51 4.15
CA PHE A 63 -11.25 0.27 5.27
C PHE A 63 -12.63 0.93 5.05
N ILE A 64 -13.68 0.10 5.14
CA ILE A 64 -15.09 0.49 5.19
C ILE A 64 -15.69 -0.26 6.37
N ALA A 65 -16.26 0.46 7.33
CA ALA A 65 -16.88 -0.15 8.50
C ALA A 65 -18.00 -1.12 8.07
N SER A 66 -17.98 -2.32 8.62
CA SER A 66 -18.91 -3.41 8.30
C SER A 66 -20.04 -3.56 9.32
N ASN A 67 -19.86 -2.95 10.49
CA ASN A 67 -20.76 -3.07 11.64
C ASN A 67 -20.70 -1.80 12.51
N GLN A 68 -21.64 -1.71 13.45
CA GLN A 68 -21.79 -0.53 14.33
C GLN A 68 -20.60 -0.30 15.27
N GLU A 69 -19.91 -1.37 15.68
CA GLU A 69 -18.72 -1.26 16.54
C GLU A 69 -17.55 -0.60 15.78
N GLU A 70 -17.29 -1.05 14.55
CA GLU A 70 -16.30 -0.44 13.67
C GLU A 70 -16.62 1.03 13.35
N GLU A 71 -17.90 1.37 13.16
CA GLU A 71 -18.33 2.76 12.98
C GLU A 71 -18.03 3.63 14.19
N GLN A 72 -18.28 3.12 15.40
CA GLN A 72 -17.99 3.82 16.65
C GLN A 72 -16.48 4.03 16.84
N ILE A 73 -15.68 2.99 16.64
CA ILE A 73 -14.21 3.08 16.74
C ILE A 73 -13.68 4.10 15.72
N LEU A 74 -14.16 4.06 14.48
CA LEU A 74 -13.76 5.01 13.44
C LEU A 74 -14.10 6.45 13.82
N GLU A 75 -15.27 6.69 14.41
CA GLU A 75 -15.68 8.01 14.85
C GLU A 75 -14.85 8.50 16.05
N GLU A 76 -14.51 7.64 17.00
CA GLU A 76 -13.59 7.99 18.08
C GLU A 76 -12.20 8.38 17.56
N ILE A 77 -11.67 7.62 16.60
CA ILE A 77 -10.37 7.90 15.99
C ILE A 77 -10.41 9.21 15.22
N LYS A 78 -11.48 9.48 14.46
CA LYS A 78 -11.70 10.76 13.77
C LYS A 78 -11.68 11.93 14.74
N ASN A 79 -12.39 11.81 15.85
CA ASN A 79 -12.44 12.87 16.88
C ASN A 79 -11.05 13.12 17.49
N LYS A 80 -10.30 12.06 17.80
CA LYS A 80 -8.92 12.16 18.33
C LYS A 80 -7.93 12.78 17.33
N LEU A 81 -8.07 12.45 16.04
CA LEU A 81 -7.17 12.90 14.98
C LEU A 81 -7.56 14.25 14.37
N SER A 82 -8.84 14.63 14.49
CA SER A 82 -9.46 15.77 13.79
C SER A 82 -9.43 15.65 12.25
N PHE A 83 -9.33 14.43 11.71
CA PHE A 83 -9.39 14.12 10.28
C PHE A 83 -9.83 12.68 10.04
N HIS A 84 -10.20 12.32 8.79
CA HIS A 84 -10.66 10.97 8.48
C HIS A 84 -9.49 10.04 8.15
N PRO A 85 -9.15 9.04 9.00
CA PRO A 85 -7.95 8.22 8.82
C PRO A 85 -7.97 7.35 7.55
N CYS A 86 -9.15 6.88 7.10
CA CYS A 86 -9.27 6.10 5.86
C CYS A 86 -9.16 6.93 4.57
N ILE A 87 -9.37 8.25 4.64
CA ILE A 87 -9.28 9.16 3.49
C ILE A 87 -7.90 9.82 3.46
N GLU A 88 -7.43 10.28 4.61
CA GLU A 88 -6.18 11.03 4.76
C GLU A 88 -5.11 10.22 5.49
N SER A 89 -5.00 8.90 5.20
CA SER A 89 -4.05 8.00 5.87
C SER A 89 -2.58 8.43 5.70
N HIS A 90 -2.27 9.18 4.64
CA HIS A 90 -0.95 9.79 4.40
C HIS A 90 -0.51 10.74 5.53
N ARG A 91 -1.44 11.22 6.37
CA ARG A 91 -1.16 12.10 7.52
C ARG A 91 -0.67 11.35 8.76
N LEU A 92 -0.81 10.01 8.80
CA LEU A 92 -0.42 9.16 9.92
C LEU A 92 1.09 8.85 9.89
N ARG A 93 1.90 9.89 10.15
CA ARG A 93 3.37 9.85 10.00
C ARG A 93 4.14 9.48 11.27
N ALA A 94 3.48 9.23 12.41
CA ALA A 94 4.19 8.87 13.63
C ALA A 94 4.74 7.45 13.57
N THR A 95 5.93 7.24 14.14
CA THR A 95 6.58 5.92 14.26
C THR A 95 6.52 5.38 15.69
N SER A 96 6.28 6.25 16.67
CA SER A 96 6.14 5.86 18.08
C SER A 96 4.85 5.10 18.32
N GLU A 97 4.90 4.07 19.16
CA GLU A 97 3.74 3.37 19.70
C GLU A 97 3.38 3.87 21.11
N LYS A 98 4.03 4.95 21.58
CA LYS A 98 3.84 5.54 22.90
C LYS A 98 3.10 6.88 22.82
N GLU A 99 2.31 7.16 23.85
CA GLU A 99 1.64 8.45 23.99
C GLU A 99 2.66 9.59 24.12
N PRO A 100 2.36 10.79 23.59
CA PRO A 100 1.10 11.20 22.96
C PRO A 100 1.02 10.91 21.44
N GLU A 101 2.07 10.38 20.83
CA GLU A 101 2.17 10.22 19.36
C GLU A 101 1.51 8.95 18.83
N ARG A 102 1.22 7.99 19.71
CA ARG A 102 0.67 6.67 19.40
C ARG A 102 -0.52 6.72 18.43
N MET A 103 -1.45 7.65 18.63
CA MET A 103 -2.65 7.76 17.78
C MET A 103 -2.36 8.20 16.33
N ARG A 104 -1.20 8.82 16.05
CA ARG A 104 -0.78 9.19 14.69
C ARG A 104 0.04 8.11 14.00
N ASN A 105 0.20 6.94 14.61
CA ASN A 105 0.88 5.80 14.03
C ASN A 105 -0.12 4.97 13.20
N VAL A 106 0.17 4.79 11.92
CA VAL A 106 -0.71 4.09 10.98
C VAL A 106 -1.00 2.65 11.41
N LYS A 107 -0.03 1.94 12.00
CA LYS A 107 -0.22 0.56 12.47
C LYS A 107 -1.21 0.48 13.60
N VAL A 108 -1.09 1.40 14.56
CA VAL A 108 -2.02 1.51 15.69
C VAL A 108 -3.45 1.75 15.21
N VAL A 109 -3.63 2.61 14.20
CA VAL A 109 -4.95 2.90 13.64
C VAL A 109 -5.53 1.70 12.91
N VAL A 110 -4.71 0.97 12.13
CA VAL A 110 -5.13 -0.30 11.51
C VAL A 110 -5.56 -1.29 12.58
N GLU A 111 -4.69 -1.58 13.56
CA GLU A 111 -4.98 -2.53 14.66
C GLU A 111 -6.27 -2.20 15.40
N GLN A 112 -6.55 -0.92 15.66
CA GLN A 112 -7.79 -0.50 16.32
C GLN A 112 -9.02 -0.73 15.45
N LEU A 113 -8.95 -0.40 14.16
CA LEU A 113 -10.08 -0.52 13.24
C LEU A 113 -10.37 -1.96 12.84
N THR A 114 -9.34 -2.81 12.74
CA THR A 114 -9.49 -4.22 12.36
C THR A 114 -9.55 -5.15 13.56
N GLY A 115 -9.41 -4.65 14.79
CA GLY A 115 -9.32 -5.49 15.98
C GLY A 115 -8.08 -6.40 15.98
N ASN A 116 -7.03 -6.02 15.24
CA ASN A 116 -5.85 -6.85 14.97
C ASN A 116 -6.22 -8.21 14.32
N ASP A 117 -7.33 -8.25 13.58
CA ASP A 117 -7.77 -9.40 12.80
C ASP A 117 -7.20 -9.32 11.36
N MET A 118 -6.37 -10.31 11.01
CA MET A 118 -5.73 -10.38 9.69
C MET A 118 -6.71 -10.59 8.54
N GLU A 119 -7.80 -11.34 8.75
CA GLU A 119 -8.83 -11.52 7.72
C GLU A 119 -9.59 -10.21 7.51
N ARG A 120 -9.84 -9.46 8.59
CA ARG A 120 -10.46 -8.13 8.48
C ARG A 120 -9.58 -7.13 7.73
N GLU A 121 -8.27 -7.14 7.98
CA GLU A 121 -7.31 -6.39 7.17
C GLU A 121 -7.37 -6.80 5.70
N LYS A 122 -7.39 -8.11 5.43
CA LYS A 122 -7.43 -8.67 4.07
C LYS A 122 -8.63 -8.21 3.26
N GLN A 123 -9.81 -8.17 3.89
CA GLN A 123 -11.03 -7.65 3.27
C GLN A 123 -10.87 -6.20 2.79
N CYS A 124 -10.03 -5.39 3.44
CA CYS A 124 -9.81 -4.00 3.04
C CYS A 124 -9.22 -3.88 1.62
N TRP A 125 -8.47 -4.87 1.13
CA TRP A 125 -7.91 -4.85 -0.23
C TRP A 125 -8.49 -5.92 -1.17
N GLU A 126 -9.19 -6.94 -0.66
CA GLU A 126 -9.85 -7.94 -1.52
C GLU A 126 -11.29 -7.56 -1.89
N ASP A 127 -12.06 -7.03 -0.94
CA ASP A 127 -13.50 -6.79 -1.13
C ASP A 127 -13.80 -5.34 -1.53
N THR A 128 -12.89 -4.42 -1.19
CA THR A 128 -13.06 -3.00 -1.50
C THR A 128 -12.95 -2.73 -2.98
N ASN A 129 -13.92 -2.00 -3.52
CA ASN A 129 -13.93 -1.62 -4.93
C ASN A 129 -12.65 -0.85 -5.33
N LEU A 130 -12.01 -1.26 -6.43
CA LEU A 130 -10.81 -0.61 -6.97
C LEU A 130 -10.97 0.90 -7.18
N LYS A 131 -12.16 1.37 -7.60
CA LYS A 131 -12.43 2.81 -7.76
C LYS A 131 -12.23 3.56 -6.45
N HIS A 132 -12.70 2.99 -5.36
CA HIS A 132 -12.60 3.56 -4.02
C HIS A 132 -11.15 3.58 -3.51
N LEU A 133 -10.42 2.49 -3.75
CA LEU A 133 -8.99 2.41 -3.47
C LEU A 133 -8.20 3.47 -4.25
N ARG A 134 -8.56 3.74 -5.51
CA ARG A 134 -7.93 4.80 -6.32
C ARG A 134 -8.26 6.20 -5.84
N GLU A 135 -9.50 6.45 -5.44
CA GLU A 135 -9.91 7.77 -4.94
C GLU A 135 -9.19 8.11 -3.64
N ARG A 136 -9.06 7.14 -2.72
CA ARG A 136 -8.41 7.33 -1.41
C ARG A 136 -6.89 7.17 -1.46
N GLY A 137 -6.38 6.48 -2.47
CA GLY A 137 -4.98 6.08 -2.59
C GLY A 137 -4.03 7.11 -3.20
N VAL A 138 -4.55 8.29 -3.58
CA VAL A 138 -3.80 9.32 -4.33
C VAL A 138 -2.54 9.75 -3.56
N ASP A 139 -2.71 10.08 -2.28
CA ASP A 139 -1.62 10.61 -1.46
C ASP A 139 -0.77 9.52 -0.79
N THR A 140 -1.16 8.24 -0.92
CA THR A 140 -0.46 7.11 -0.29
C THR A 140 0.36 6.28 -1.27
N GLY A 141 0.30 6.61 -2.55
CA GLY A 141 0.92 5.82 -3.63
C GLY A 141 0.19 4.53 -3.97
N LEU A 142 -0.98 4.28 -3.38
CA LEU A 142 -1.82 3.13 -3.74
C LEU A 142 -2.38 3.28 -5.16
N THR A 143 -2.80 4.48 -5.55
CA THR A 143 -3.33 4.72 -6.90
C THR A 143 -2.29 4.41 -7.98
N ASP A 144 -1.05 4.86 -7.75
CA ASP A 144 0.09 4.56 -8.62
C ASP A 144 0.37 3.05 -8.67
N TYR A 145 0.31 2.36 -7.54
CA TYR A 145 0.53 0.92 -7.48
C TYR A 145 -0.55 0.14 -8.24
N ILE A 146 -1.83 0.52 -8.12
CA ILE A 146 -2.91 -0.12 -8.88
C ILE A 146 -2.69 0.08 -10.39
N GLN A 147 -2.30 1.30 -10.81
CA GLN A 147 -1.96 1.56 -12.21
C GLN A 147 -0.77 0.72 -12.68
N GLU A 148 0.28 0.61 -11.88
CA GLU A 148 1.44 -0.24 -12.16
C GLU A 148 1.05 -1.72 -12.35
N VAL A 149 0.14 -2.24 -11.52
CA VAL A 149 -0.38 -3.61 -11.65
C VAL A 149 -1.18 -3.78 -12.94
N GLU A 150 -2.10 -2.86 -13.26
CA GLU A 150 -2.93 -2.96 -14.46
C GLU A 150 -2.11 -2.85 -15.76
N GLU A 151 -1.20 -1.88 -15.84
CA GLU A 151 -0.46 -1.63 -17.08
C GLU A 151 0.61 -2.71 -17.34
N ARG A 152 1.23 -3.22 -16.28
CA ARG A 152 2.42 -4.08 -16.41
C ARG A 152 2.14 -5.54 -16.08
N LEU A 153 1.47 -5.81 -14.96
CA LEU A 153 1.26 -7.18 -14.51
C LEU A 153 0.08 -7.85 -15.23
N ALA A 154 -1.05 -7.15 -15.36
CA ALA A 154 -2.23 -7.71 -16.02
C ALA A 154 -1.92 -8.04 -17.49
N THR A 155 -1.14 -7.20 -18.18
CA THR A 155 -0.66 -7.48 -19.55
C THR A 155 0.10 -8.80 -19.66
N ILE A 156 0.87 -9.19 -18.62
CA ILE A 156 1.61 -10.46 -18.60
C ILE A 156 0.67 -11.63 -18.33
N ILE A 157 -0.26 -11.47 -17.38
CA ILE A 157 -1.20 -12.55 -16.99
C ILE A 157 -2.20 -12.85 -18.11
N LEU A 158 -2.70 -11.81 -18.79
CA LEU A 158 -3.70 -11.92 -19.86
C LEU A 158 -3.12 -12.30 -21.23
N SER A 159 -1.79 -12.28 -21.38
CA SER A 159 -1.10 -12.71 -22.61
C SER A 159 -0.65 -14.18 -22.58
N GLU A 160 -0.95 -14.89 -21.48
CA GLU A 160 -0.83 -16.35 -21.35
C GLU A 160 -2.16 -17.04 -21.69
#